data_AF-A0A7X9DEL6-F1
#
_entry.id   AF-A0A7X9DEL6-F1
#
_cell.length_a   1.000
_cell.length_b   1.000
_cell.length_c   1.000
_cell.angle_alpha   90.00
_cell.angle_beta   90.00
_cell.angle_gamma   90.00
#
_symmetry.space_group_name_H-M   'P 1'
#
loop_
_entity.id
_entity.type
_entity.pdbx_description
1 polymer ?
#
loop_
_entity_poly.entity_id
_entity_poly.type
_entity_poly.pdbx_seq_one_letter_code
_entity_poly.pdbx_strand_id
1 'polypeptide(L)'
;MKLSQYTIIRKLHDSSNYFIMNPLSMQADIISQQEMEAIANGTYDTSILKQKGYVLDEQKEKMLYRKAYLDFLDTRDNSKV
;
A
#
# COMPACT_ATOMS: atom_id res chain seq x y z
N MET A 1 4.17 -14.69 0.04
CA MET A 1 4.06 -13.21 0.20
C MET A 1 2.99 -12.74 -0.75
N LYS A 2 2.08 -11.88 -0.30
CA LYS A 2 0.94 -11.41 -1.09
C LYS A 2 0.92 -9.88 -1.11
N LEU A 3 0.22 -9.29 -2.06
CA LEU A 3 -0.09 -7.87 -2.01
C LEU A 3 -0.75 -7.59 -0.65
N SER A 4 -0.31 -6.52 0.01
CA SER A 4 -0.93 -6.07 1.25
C SER A 4 -2.43 -5.84 1.03
N GLN A 5 -3.23 -6.25 2.01
CA GLN A 5 -4.68 -6.08 1.95
C GLN A 5 -5.11 -4.61 2.05
N TYR A 6 -4.19 -3.74 2.50
CA TYR A 6 -4.39 -2.29 2.61
C TYR A 6 -3.88 -1.54 1.38
N THR A 7 -3.33 -2.24 0.38
CA THR A 7 -2.94 -1.62 -0.88
C THR A 7 -4.20 -1.21 -1.66
N ILE A 8 -4.27 0.07 -2.01
CA ILE A 8 -5.32 0.69 -2.80
C ILE A 8 -4.75 0.94 -4.19
N ILE A 9 -5.43 0.44 -5.21
CA ILE A 9 -5.10 0.70 -6.62
C ILE A 9 -6.32 1.27 -7.31
N ARG A 10 -6.16 2.38 -8.02
CA ARG A 10 -7.25 3.05 -8.74
C ARG A 10 -6.72 3.70 -10.00
N LYS A 11 -7.55 3.68 -11.05
CA LYS A 11 -7.25 4.32 -12.33
C LYS A 11 -7.28 5.85 -12.16
N LEU A 12 -6.33 6.53 -12.76
CA LEU A 12 -6.34 7.99 -12.86
C LEU A 12 -7.33 8.43 -13.95
N HIS A 13 -8.06 9.51 -13.68
CA HIS A 13 -8.97 10.10 -14.67
C HIS A 13 -8.19 10.55 -15.91
N ASP A 14 -8.79 10.34 -17.09
CA ASP A 14 -8.20 10.69 -18.40
C ASP A 14 -6.79 10.15 -18.66
N SER A 15 -6.40 9.06 -18.01
CA SER A 15 -5.09 8.42 -18.18
C SER A 15 -5.21 6.89 -18.28
N SER A 16 -4.22 6.28 -18.94
CA SER A 16 -3.99 4.83 -18.86
C SER A 16 -3.31 4.40 -17.56
N ASN A 17 -2.86 5.36 -16.75
CA ASN A 17 -2.12 5.09 -15.52
C ASN A 17 -3.05 4.87 -14.32
N TYR A 18 -2.50 4.22 -13.30
CA TYR A 18 -3.15 3.95 -12.02
C TYR A 18 -2.31 4.56 -10.91
N PHE A 19 -2.96 5.07 -9.86
CA PHE A 19 -2.26 5.26 -8.60
C PHE A 19 -2.33 3.98 -7.78
N ILE A 20 -1.22 3.67 -7.13
CA ILE A 20 -1.10 2.63 -6.12
C ILE A 20 -0.64 3.27 -4.83
N MET A 21 -1.26 2.91 -3.71
CA MET A 21 -0.91 3.43 -2.41
C MET A 21 -1.05 2.34 -1.37
N ASN A 22 -0.16 2.33 -0.38
CA ASN A 22 -0.36 1.58 0.84
C ASN A 22 -0.19 2.52 2.05
N PRO A 23 -1.27 2.80 2.79
CA PRO A 23 -1.23 3.74 3.91
C PRO A 23 -0.40 3.20 5.09
N LEU A 24 -0.26 1.88 5.24
CA LEU A 24 0.55 1.29 6.32
C LEU A 24 2.04 1.46 6.11
N SER A 25 2.50 1.49 4.86
CA SER A 25 3.90 1.77 4.51
C SER A 25 4.14 3.23 4.15
N MET A 26 3.08 4.05 4.08
CA MET A 26 3.11 5.45 3.60
C MET A 26 3.75 5.58 2.21
N GLN A 27 3.50 4.59 1.34
CA GLN A 27 4.04 4.55 -0.02
C GLN A 27 2.93 4.85 -1.01
N ALA A 28 3.27 5.65 -2.02
CA ALA A 28 2.37 5.98 -3.12
C ALA A 28 3.19 6.15 -4.40
N ASP A 29 2.74 5.49 -5.47
CA ASP A 29 3.35 5.55 -6.81
C ASP A 29 2.26 5.68 -7.87
N ILE A 30 2.69 6.04 -9.09
CA ILE A 30 1.90 5.91 -10.31
C ILE A 30 2.46 4.72 -11.09
N ILE A 31 1.59 3.82 -11.52
CA ILE A 31 1.94 2.66 -12.35
C ILE A 31 1.21 2.73 -13.69
N SER A 32 1.85 2.18 -14.71
CA SER A 32 1.27 2.04 -16.04
C SER A 32 0.21 0.94 -16.09
N GLN A 33 -0.55 0.91 -17.19
CA GLN A 33 -1.50 -0.18 -17.45
C GLN A 33 -0.84 -1.56 -17.49
N GLN A 34 0.34 -1.67 -18.10
CA GLN A 34 1.08 -2.94 -18.21
C GLN A 34 1.49 -3.45 -16.82
N GLU A 35 1.91 -2.56 -15.94
CA GLU A 35 2.26 -2.90 -14.56
C GLU A 35 1.03 -3.34 -13.76
N MET A 36 -0.12 -2.68 -13.95
CA MET A 36 -1.39 -3.09 -13.35
C MET A 36 -1.79 -4.50 -13.79
N GLU A 37 -1.73 -4.78 -15.10
CA GLU A 37 -2.03 -6.10 -15.65
C GLU A 37 -1.09 -7.18 -15.09
N ALA A 38 0.21 -6.87 -14.98
CA ALA A 38 1.17 -7.78 -14.37
C ALA A 38 0.90 -8.03 -12.87
N ILE A 39 0.45 -7.01 -12.12
CA ILE A 39 0.04 -7.17 -10.72
C ILE A 39 -1.21 -8.05 -10.63
N ALA A 40 -2.21 -7.82 -11.47
CA ALA A 40 -3.46 -8.58 -11.49
C ALA A 40 -3.24 -10.06 -11.85
N ASN A 41 -2.33 -10.32 -12.80
CA ASN A 41 -1.98 -11.66 -13.26
C ASN A 41 -0.95 -12.36 -12.35
N GLY A 42 -0.41 -11.67 -11.35
CA GLY A 42 0.63 -12.20 -10.46
C GLY A 42 2.00 -12.42 -11.13
N THR A 43 2.23 -11.80 -12.29
CA THR A 43 3.48 -11.90 -13.07
C THR A 43 4.47 -10.77 -12.75
N TYR A 44 4.07 -9.78 -11.94
CA TYR A 44 4.93 -8.67 -11.54
C TYR A 44 6.08 -9.11 -10.63
N ASP A 45 7.22 -8.40 -10.69
CA ASP A 45 8.34 -8.63 -9.80
C ASP A 45 8.00 -8.27 -8.35
N THR A 46 7.70 -9.30 -7.56
CA THR A 46 7.37 -9.16 -6.14
C THR A 46 8.51 -8.55 -5.32
N SER A 47 9.77 -8.62 -5.77
CA SER A 47 10.90 -8.02 -5.07
C SER A 47 10.82 -6.50 -5.05
N ILE A 48 10.47 -5.89 -6.19
CA ILE A 48 10.27 -4.44 -6.33
C ILE A 48 9.10 -3.99 -5.47
N LEU A 49 7.95 -4.69 -5.54
CA LEU A 49 6.78 -4.34 -4.73
C LEU A 49 7.03 -4.51 -3.23
N LYS A 50 7.84 -5.49 -2.84
CA LYS A 50 8.24 -5.71 -1.46
C LYS A 50 9.17 -4.60 -0.97
N GLN A 51 10.14 -4.20 -1.79
CA GLN A 51 11.04 -3.08 -1.47
C GLN A 51 10.25 -1.78 -1.31
N LYS A 52 9.26 -1.55 -2.18
CA LYS A 52 8.34 -0.42 -2.10
C LYS A 52 7.24 -0.57 -1.04
N GLY A 53 7.18 -1.66 -0.29
CA GLY A 53 6.21 -1.83 0.79
C GLY A 53 4.75 -2.09 0.37
N TYR A 54 4.51 -2.51 -0.88
CA TYR A 54 3.19 -2.96 -1.37
C TYR A 54 2.94 -4.46 -1.15
N VAL A 55 4.01 -5.23 -0.98
CA VAL A 55 3.99 -6.65 -0.63
C VAL A 55 4.57 -6.82 0.77
N LEU A 56 3.77 -7.38 1.68
CA LEU A 56 4.13 -7.60 3.07
C LEU A 56 3.85 -9.05 3.44
N ASP A 57 4.64 -9.58 4.37
CA ASP A 57 4.22 -10.78 5.11
C ASP A 57 3.14 -10.40 6.13
N GLU A 58 2.34 -11.39 6.52
CA GLU A 58 1.17 -11.17 7.37
C GLU A 58 1.54 -10.63 8.77
N GLN A 59 2.70 -11.04 9.31
CA GLN A 59 3.14 -10.60 10.63
C GLN A 59 3.55 -9.13 10.60
N LYS A 60 4.31 -8.73 9.59
CA LYS A 60 4.72 -7.33 9.37
C LYS A 60 3.52 -6.43 9.12
N GLU A 61 2.56 -6.88 8.32
CA GLU A 61 1.33 -6.12 8.07
C GLU A 61 0.51 -5.91 9.35
N LYS A 62 0.32 -6.96 10.17
CA LYS A 62 -0.35 -6.84 11.49
C LYS A 62 0.38 -5.87 12.41
N MET A 63 1.71 -5.91 12.43
CA MET A 63 2.53 -5.03 13.25
C MET A 63 2.39 -3.56 12.82
N LEU A 64 2.47 -3.28 11.51
CA LEU A 64 2.29 -1.94 10.97
C LEU A 64 0.88 -1.39 11.23
N TYR A 65 -0.15 -2.22 11.06
CA TYR A 65 -1.53 -1.84 11.37
C TYR A 65 -1.69 -1.48 12.85
N ARG A 66 -1.20 -2.32 13.76
CA ARG A 66 -1.26 -2.08 15.20
C ARG A 66 -0.55 -0.78 15.56
N LYS A 67 0.63 -0.53 14.99
CA LYS A 67 1.39 0.70 15.20
C LYS A 67 0.58 1.92 14.74
N ALA A 68 0.10 1.92 13.50
CA ALA A 68 -0.67 3.04 12.95
C ALA A 68 -1.94 3.33 13.78
N TYR A 69 -2.60 2.29 14.30
CA TYR A 69 -3.76 2.44 15.18
C TYR A 69 -3.40 3.08 16.53
N LEU A 70 -2.29 2.68 17.15
CA LEU A 70 -1.79 3.30 18.39
C LEU A 70 -1.40 4.76 18.16
N ASP A 71 -0.65 5.04 17.09
CA ASP A 71 -0.25 6.40 16.71
C ASP A 71 -1.48 7.31 16.49
N PHE A 72 -2.56 6.76 15.90
CA PHE A 72 -3.84 7.46 15.76
C PHE A 72 -4.51 7.76 17.10
N LEU A 73 -4.55 6.80 18.03
CA LEU A 73 -5.10 7.00 19.37
C LEU A 73 -4.33 8.07 20.14
N ASP A 74 -3.00 7.99 20.12
CA ASP A 74 -2.11 8.96 20.78
C ASP A 74 -2.31 10.36 20.19
N THR A 75 -2.41 10.47 18.86
CA THR A 75 -2.68 11.76 18.20
C THR A 75 -4.04 12.31 18.62
N ARG A 76 -5.08 11.48 18.65
CA ARG A 76 -6.44 11.91 19.03
C ARG A 76 -6.49 12.43 20.47
N ASP A 77 -5.84 11.74 21.40
CA ASP A 77 -5.86 12.11 22.81
C ASP A 77 -5.04 13.38 23.08
N ASN A 78 -3.95 13.59 22.33
CA ASN A 78 -3.12 14.81 22.38
C ASN A 78 -3.69 15.99 21.56
N SER A 79 -4.66 15.76 20.68
CA SER A 79 -5.32 16.80 19.88
C SER A 79 -6.45 17.52 20.62
N LYS A 80 -6.62 17.27 21.92
CA LYS A 80 -7.50 18.08 22.78
C LYS A 80 -6.81 19.41 23.09
N VAL A 81 -7.15 20.45 22.32
CA VAL A 81 -6.94 21.86 22.66
C VAL A 81 -8.29 22.55 22.69
#